data_AF-A0A6A3DKQ0-F1
#
_entry.id   AF-A0A6A3DKQ0-F1
#
_cell.length_a   1.000
_cell.length_b   1.000
_cell.length_c   1.000
_cell.angle_alpha   90.00
_cell.angle_beta   90.00
_cell.angle_gamma   90.00
#
_symmetry.space_group_name_H-M   'P 1'
#
loop_
_entity.id
_entity.type
_entity.pdbx_description
1 polymer ?
#
loop_
_entity_poly.entity_id
_entity_poly.type
_entity_poly.pdbx_seq_one_letter_code
_entity_poly.pdbx_strand_id
1 'polypeptide(L)'
;MKFFEKVSDADTERSLSRKMTPPFVTLVSVEPEIQYVALRNINLIVQKRPPNEIKVFFCKSNDPIYVKMDNLEIIIRLVSERNIEQVLLEFKESATEVNVEFVRRSVRAIGRCAVKLERAAEKCINVLLELIQTKMNYIMQEAINVIILANVQNVFLSMKVYCLL
;
A
#
# COMPACT_ATOMS: atom_id res chain seq x y z
N MET A 1 -7.58 -23.48 12.38
CA MET A 1 -6.23 -23.22 11.82
C MET A 1 -5.10 -23.69 12.76
N LYS A 2 -5.07 -24.97 13.19
CA LYS A 2 -4.02 -25.51 14.10
C LYS A 2 -2.76 -26.04 13.38
N PHE A 3 -2.74 -26.04 12.05
CA PHE A 3 -1.60 -26.53 11.26
C PHE A 3 -0.52 -25.48 10.98
N PHE A 4 -0.84 -24.18 11.11
CA PHE A 4 0.10 -23.10 10.78
C PHE A 4 1.20 -22.89 11.83
N GLU A 5 1.02 -23.40 13.06
CA GLU A 5 2.01 -23.32 14.14
C GLU A 5 3.14 -24.35 14.05
N LYS A 6 3.05 -25.34 13.14
CA LYS A 6 4.02 -26.45 13.04
C LYS A 6 5.19 -26.23 12.07
N VAL A 7 5.24 -25.11 11.35
CA VAL A 7 6.37 -24.81 10.47
C VAL A 7 7.20 -23.71 11.12
N SER A 8 8.15 -24.13 11.97
CA SER A 8 9.13 -23.26 12.65
C SER A 8 10.48 -23.23 11.94
N ASP A 9 10.64 -23.98 10.85
CA ASP A 9 11.86 -24.02 10.07
C ASP A 9 11.88 -22.90 9.02
N ALA A 10 12.86 -22.01 9.12
CA ALA A 10 12.96 -20.79 8.31
C ALA A 10 13.16 -21.09 6.80
N ASP A 11 13.81 -22.21 6.48
CA ASP A 11 14.02 -22.62 5.09
C ASP A 11 12.75 -23.20 4.47
N THR A 12 12.01 -23.99 5.24
CA THR A 12 10.67 -24.46 4.86
C THR A 12 9.70 -23.28 4.69
N GLU A 13 9.77 -22.28 5.57
CA GLU A 13 8.95 -21.07 5.48
C GLU A 13 9.26 -20.23 4.23
N ARG A 14 10.54 -20.00 3.91
CA ARG A 14 10.95 -19.30 2.68
C ARG A 14 10.54 -20.07 1.43
N SER A 15 10.67 -21.39 1.43
CA SER A 15 10.27 -22.27 0.33
C SER A 15 8.76 -22.21 0.10
N LEU A 16 7.96 -22.24 1.17
CA LEU A 16 6.51 -22.09 1.10
C LEU A 16 6.11 -20.70 0.60
N SER A 17 6.66 -19.61 1.15
CA SER A 17 6.35 -18.25 0.69
C SER A 17 6.65 -18.05 -0.80
N ARG A 18 7.72 -18.64 -1.33
CA ARG A 18 8.02 -18.63 -2.78
C ARG A 18 7.00 -19.46 -3.59
N LYS A 19 6.54 -20.59 -3.06
CA LYS A 19 5.52 -21.44 -3.72
C LYS A 19 4.11 -20.88 -3.64
N MET A 20 3.85 -19.92 -2.75
CA MET A 20 2.55 -19.24 -2.64
C MET A 20 2.37 -18.13 -3.69
N THR A 21 3.47 -17.53 -4.18
CA THR A 21 3.40 -16.46 -5.18
C THR A 21 2.71 -16.89 -6.49
N PRO A 22 3.05 -18.03 -7.13
CA PRO A 22 2.39 -18.42 -8.38
C PRO A 22 0.88 -18.68 -8.22
N PRO A 23 0.39 -19.41 -7.21
CA PRO A 23 -1.04 -19.54 -6.95
C PRO A 23 -1.75 -18.20 -6.71
N PHE A 24 -1.11 -17.25 -6.04
CA PHE A 24 -1.68 -15.91 -5.85
C PHE A 24 -1.82 -15.17 -7.18
N VAL A 25 -0.81 -15.21 -8.04
CA VAL A 25 -0.87 -14.61 -9.38
C VAL A 25 -2.00 -15.23 -10.21
N THR A 26 -2.17 -16.56 -10.16
CA THR A 26 -3.26 -17.26 -10.87
C THR A 26 -4.63 -16.92 -10.29
N LEU A 27 -4.78 -16.92 -8.97
CA LEU A 27 -6.04 -16.63 -8.28
C LEU A 27 -6.48 -15.17 -8.38
N VAL A 28 -5.54 -14.25 -8.62
CA VAL A 28 -5.86 -12.84 -8.88
C VAL A 28 -6.21 -12.62 -10.37
N SER A 29 -6.17 -13.65 -11.21
CA SER A 29 -6.45 -13.57 -12.64
C SER A 29 -7.68 -14.37 -13.09
N VAL A 30 -8.49 -14.88 -12.15
CA VAL A 30 -9.74 -15.64 -12.40
C VAL A 30 -10.98 -14.75 -12.26
N GLU A 31 -12.17 -15.34 -12.39
CA GLU A 31 -13.47 -14.65 -12.28
C GLU A 31 -13.60 -13.80 -11.00
N PRO A 32 -14.27 -12.62 -11.10
CA PRO A 32 -14.45 -11.64 -10.02
C PRO A 32 -14.77 -12.20 -8.62
N GLU A 33 -15.68 -13.17 -8.55
CA GLU A 33 -16.19 -13.76 -7.33
C GLU A 33 -15.14 -14.64 -6.65
N ILE A 34 -14.43 -15.44 -7.45
CA ILE A 34 -13.33 -16.29 -6.99
C ILE A 34 -12.15 -15.41 -6.56
N GLN A 35 -11.87 -14.36 -7.33
CA GLN A 35 -10.84 -13.38 -7.05
C GLN A 35 -11.08 -12.68 -5.71
N TYR A 36 -12.32 -12.28 -5.41
CA TYR A 36 -12.68 -11.68 -4.12
C TYR A 36 -12.38 -12.61 -2.94
N VAL A 37 -12.86 -13.86 -3.01
CA VAL A 37 -12.60 -14.85 -1.94
C VAL A 37 -11.11 -15.15 -1.82
N ALA A 38 -10.39 -15.25 -2.94
CA ALA A 38 -8.96 -15.44 -2.95
C ALA A 38 -8.23 -14.27 -2.29
N LEU A 39 -8.52 -13.03 -2.65
CA LEU A 39 -7.90 -11.83 -2.08
C LEU A 39 -8.10 -11.76 -0.57
N ARG A 40 -9.28 -12.08 -0.04
CA ARG A 40 -9.52 -12.12 1.41
C ARG A 40 -8.65 -13.17 2.11
N ASN A 41 -8.52 -14.36 1.53
CA ASN A 41 -7.66 -15.42 2.06
C ASN A 41 -6.17 -15.08 1.94
N ILE A 42 -5.75 -14.51 0.81
CA ILE A 42 -4.40 -13.99 0.59
C ILE A 42 -4.08 -12.96 1.65
N ASN A 43 -4.99 -12.03 1.92
CA ASN A 43 -4.80 -11.00 2.93
C ASN A 43 -4.53 -11.59 4.33
N LEU A 44 -5.26 -12.65 4.71
CA LEU A 44 -5.02 -13.37 5.97
C LEU A 44 -3.66 -14.10 5.97
N ILE A 45 -3.28 -14.73 4.86
CA ILE A 45 -2.00 -15.44 4.74
C ILE A 45 -0.84 -14.46 4.78
N VAL A 46 -0.91 -13.37 4.02
CA VAL A 46 0.10 -12.31 3.94
C VAL A 46 0.32 -11.64 5.30
N GLN A 47 -0.75 -11.45 6.08
CA GLN A 47 -0.65 -10.97 7.46
C GLN A 47 0.16 -11.92 8.36
N LYS A 48 0.10 -13.23 8.10
CA LYS A 48 0.84 -14.23 8.87
C LYS A 48 2.25 -14.49 8.31
N ARG A 49 2.42 -14.38 6.99
CA ARG A 49 3.65 -14.63 6.24
C ARG A 49 3.77 -13.67 5.05
N PRO A 50 4.51 -12.56 5.18
CA PRO A 50 4.66 -11.60 4.11
C PRO A 50 5.46 -12.22 2.93
N PRO A 51 5.01 -12.05 1.68
CA PRO A 51 5.74 -12.54 0.51
C PRO A 51 7.00 -11.70 0.27
N ASN A 52 7.97 -12.29 -0.42
CA ASN A 52 9.26 -11.63 -0.71
C ASN A 52 9.14 -10.50 -1.75
N GLU A 53 8.12 -10.53 -2.61
CA GLU A 53 7.95 -9.57 -3.72
C GLU A 53 6.63 -8.81 -3.62
N ILE A 54 6.71 -7.51 -3.35
CA ILE A 54 5.54 -6.64 -3.19
C ILE A 54 4.85 -6.31 -4.52
N LYS A 55 5.57 -6.40 -5.64
CA LYS A 55 5.10 -6.07 -6.99
C LYS A 55 3.91 -6.91 -7.45
N VAL A 56 3.72 -8.08 -6.85
CA VAL A 56 2.59 -8.98 -7.14
C VAL A 56 1.24 -8.31 -6.81
N PHE A 57 1.24 -7.31 -5.92
CA PHE A 57 0.04 -6.56 -5.53
C PHE A 57 -0.13 -5.24 -6.29
N PHE A 58 0.76 -4.90 -7.24
CA PHE A 58 0.62 -3.67 -8.01
C PHE A 58 -0.58 -3.78 -8.95
N CYS A 59 -1.34 -2.69 -9.05
CA CYS A 59 -2.62 -2.68 -9.73
C CYS A 59 -2.43 -2.64 -11.24
N LYS A 60 -3.19 -3.45 -11.98
CA LYS A 60 -3.26 -3.36 -13.44
C LYS A 60 -4.43 -2.48 -13.83
N SER A 61 -4.35 -1.82 -15.00
CA SER A 61 -5.41 -0.91 -15.47
C SER A 61 -6.78 -1.59 -15.57
N ASN A 62 -6.81 -2.86 -16.00
CA ASN A 62 -8.03 -3.67 -16.18
C ASN A 62 -8.55 -4.32 -14.89
N ASP A 63 -7.84 -4.18 -13.77
CA ASP A 63 -8.29 -4.81 -12.52
C ASP A 63 -9.60 -4.16 -12.04
N PRO A 64 -10.56 -4.97 -11.56
CA PRO A 64 -11.75 -4.45 -10.92
C PRO A 64 -11.43 -3.54 -9.74
N ILE A 65 -12.24 -2.51 -9.51
CA ILE A 65 -12.00 -1.50 -8.46
C ILE A 65 -11.79 -2.10 -7.07
N TYR A 66 -12.56 -3.13 -6.69
CA TYR A 66 -12.44 -3.76 -5.38
C TYR A 66 -11.10 -4.50 -5.20
N VAL A 67 -10.54 -5.05 -6.28
CA VAL A 67 -9.20 -5.67 -6.29
C VAL A 67 -8.15 -4.60 -6.05
N LYS A 68 -8.23 -3.49 -6.78
CA LYS A 68 -7.29 -2.37 -6.62
C LYS A 68 -7.31 -1.83 -5.18
N MET A 69 -8.50 -1.72 -4.58
CA MET A 69 -8.66 -1.29 -3.18
C MET A 69 -8.03 -2.26 -2.17
N ASP A 70 -8.24 -3.57 -2.33
CA ASP A 70 -7.64 -4.56 -1.44
C ASP A 70 -6.11 -4.63 -1.60
N ASN A 71 -5.62 -4.50 -2.84
CA ASN A 71 -4.20 -4.45 -3.15
C ASN A 71 -3.51 -3.25 -2.47
N LEU A 72 -4.10 -2.04 -2.53
CA LEU A 72 -3.60 -0.87 -1.80
C LEU A 72 -3.41 -1.17 -0.31
N GLU A 73 -4.40 -1.78 0.34
CA GLU A 73 -4.31 -2.12 1.78
C GLU A 73 -3.22 -3.16 2.08
N ILE A 74 -3.02 -4.14 1.20
CA ILE A 74 -1.95 -5.13 1.34
C ILE A 74 -0.58 -4.44 1.19
N ILE A 75 -0.41 -3.56 0.20
CA ILE A 75 0.86 -2.83 -0.02
C ILE A 75 1.22 -1.99 1.21
N ILE A 76 0.27 -1.26 1.80
CA ILE A 76 0.52 -0.45 3.02
C ILE A 76 0.96 -1.33 4.18
N ARG A 77 0.45 -2.55 4.31
CA ARG A 77 0.88 -3.50 5.35
C ARG A 77 2.29 -4.02 5.12
N LEU A 78 2.66 -4.27 3.86
CA LEU A 78 3.96 -4.83 3.48
C LEU A 78 5.07 -3.81 3.25
N VAL A 79 4.75 -2.51 3.16
CA VAL A 79 5.75 -1.47 2.90
C VAL A 79 6.80 -1.41 4.02
N SER A 80 8.05 -1.23 3.60
CA SER A 80 9.25 -1.13 4.41
C SER A 80 10.27 -0.18 3.76
N GLU A 81 11.30 0.20 4.49
CA GLU A 81 12.39 1.06 3.98
C GLU A 81 13.05 0.52 2.69
N ARG A 82 13.00 -0.79 2.46
CA ARG A 82 13.64 -1.43 1.30
C ARG A 82 12.85 -1.28 0.00
N ASN A 83 11.54 -1.08 0.10
CA ASN A 83 10.63 -1.11 -1.06
C ASN A 83 9.79 0.17 -1.22
N ILE A 84 9.94 1.13 -0.31
CA ILE A 84 9.12 2.35 -0.27
C ILE A 84 9.17 3.15 -1.57
N GLU A 85 10.33 3.24 -2.23
CA GLU A 85 10.46 4.01 -3.48
C GLU A 85 9.59 3.43 -4.61
N GLN A 86 9.54 2.10 -4.73
CA GLN A 86 8.68 1.42 -5.69
C GLN A 86 7.20 1.58 -5.35
N VAL A 87 6.87 1.52 -4.05
CA VAL A 87 5.49 1.72 -3.57
C VAL A 87 5.00 3.15 -3.82
N LEU A 88 5.84 4.15 -3.59
CA LEU A 88 5.49 5.55 -3.86
C LEU A 88 5.27 5.81 -5.35
N LEU A 89 6.05 5.17 -6.22
CA LEU A 89 5.85 5.25 -7.67
C LEU A 89 4.48 4.66 -8.07
N GLU A 90 4.17 3.47 -7.57
CA GLU A 90 2.88 2.81 -7.79
C GLU A 90 1.69 3.65 -7.31
N PHE A 91 1.77 4.23 -6.11
CA PHE A 91 0.70 5.06 -5.57
C PHE A 91 0.55 6.39 -6.31
N LYS A 92 1.65 6.94 -6.84
CA LYS A 92 1.62 8.13 -7.70
C LYS A 92 0.93 7.82 -9.03
N GLU A 93 1.22 6.68 -9.65
CA GLU A 93 0.51 6.22 -10.86
C GLU A 93 -0.97 5.97 -10.57
N SER A 94 -1.28 5.32 -9.43
CA SER A 94 -2.64 5.09 -8.96
C SER A 94 -3.43 6.38 -8.73
N ALA A 95 -2.76 7.50 -8.42
CA ALA A 95 -3.39 8.81 -8.26
C ALA A 95 -3.75 9.49 -9.60
N THR A 96 -3.40 8.89 -10.74
CA THR A 96 -3.76 9.37 -12.09
C THR A 96 -4.96 8.62 -12.69
N GLU A 97 -5.51 7.64 -11.97
CA GLU A 97 -6.67 6.86 -12.36
C GLU A 97 -7.95 7.70 -12.46
N VAL A 98 -8.93 7.20 -13.23
CA VAL A 98 -10.20 7.91 -13.48
C VAL A 98 -11.14 7.81 -12.27
N ASN A 99 -11.04 6.74 -11.48
CA ASN A 99 -11.92 6.53 -10.33
C ASN A 99 -11.51 7.41 -9.15
N VAL A 100 -12.29 8.46 -8.88
CA VAL A 100 -11.99 9.45 -7.83
C VAL A 100 -11.82 8.83 -6.43
N GLU A 101 -12.62 7.81 -6.08
CA GLU A 101 -12.49 7.15 -4.78
C GLU A 101 -11.17 6.37 -4.69
N PHE A 102 -10.76 5.69 -5.76
CA PHE A 102 -9.45 5.03 -5.81
C PHE A 102 -8.30 6.01 -5.68
N VAL A 103 -8.37 7.14 -6.37
CA VAL A 103 -7.36 8.19 -6.29
C VAL A 103 -7.24 8.71 -4.85
N ARG A 104 -8.37 9.02 -4.19
CA ARG A 104 -8.37 9.46 -2.78
C ARG A 104 -7.75 8.42 -1.86
N ARG A 105 -8.08 7.14 -2.05
CA ARG A 105 -7.50 6.03 -1.29
C ARG A 105 -6.00 5.90 -1.50
N SER A 106 -5.51 6.11 -2.72
CA SER A 106 -4.08 6.10 -3.05
C SER A 106 -3.33 7.27 -2.40
N VAL A 107 -3.89 8.48 -2.44
CA VAL A 107 -3.34 9.66 -1.74
C VAL A 107 -3.25 9.41 -0.23
N ARG A 108 -4.31 8.84 0.36
CA ARG A 108 -4.32 8.44 1.78
C ARG A 108 -3.29 7.35 2.10
N ALA A 109 -3.07 6.42 1.18
CA ALA A 109 -2.06 5.37 1.33
C ALA A 109 -0.65 5.94 1.45
N ILE A 110 -0.31 6.97 0.66
CA ILE A 110 0.98 7.68 0.76
C ILE A 110 1.16 8.29 2.15
N GLY A 111 0.11 8.94 2.68
CA GLY A 111 0.12 9.47 4.04
C GLY A 111 0.36 8.40 5.12
N ARG A 112 -0.31 7.26 4.98
CA ARG A 112 -0.11 6.12 5.90
C ARG A 112 1.32 5.57 5.82
N CYS A 113 1.94 5.56 4.65
CA CYS A 113 3.36 5.23 4.51
C CYS A 113 4.25 6.23 5.26
N ALA A 114 3.95 7.54 5.15
CA ALA A 114 4.69 8.59 5.86
C ALA A 114 4.65 8.44 7.38
N VAL A 115 3.48 8.08 7.93
CA VAL A 115 3.31 7.82 9.36
C VAL A 115 3.97 6.50 9.79
N LYS A 116 3.87 5.46 8.96
CA LYS A 116 4.42 4.13 9.27
C LYS A 116 5.95 4.09 9.21
N LEU A 117 6.57 4.85 8.30
CA LEU A 117 8.00 4.84 8.02
C LEU A 117 8.57 6.25 8.17
N GLU A 118 9.03 6.58 9.38
CA GLU A 118 9.54 7.92 9.73
C GLU A 118 10.65 8.41 8.79
N ARG A 119 11.58 7.52 8.39
CA ARG A 119 12.69 7.87 7.48
C ARG A 119 12.24 8.13 6.04
N ALA A 120 11.07 7.65 5.67
CA ALA A 120 10.47 7.89 4.36
C ALA A 120 9.44 9.02 4.35
N ALA A 121 9.15 9.63 5.51
CA ALA A 121 8.13 10.67 5.63
C ALA A 121 8.39 11.82 4.65
N GLU A 122 9.62 12.33 4.57
CA GLU A 122 9.99 13.40 3.65
C GLU A 122 9.73 13.03 2.18
N LYS A 123 10.10 11.81 1.76
CA LYS A 123 9.83 11.31 0.41
C LYS A 123 8.32 11.25 0.13
N CYS A 124 7.52 10.78 1.09
CA CYS A 124 6.06 10.71 0.95
C CYS A 124 5.45 12.11 0.82
N ILE A 125 5.91 13.08 1.63
CA ILE A 125 5.45 14.48 1.56
C ILE A 125 5.79 15.10 0.21
N ASN A 126 6.99 14.87 -0.33
CA ASN A 126 7.38 15.38 -1.64
C ASN A 126 6.44 14.85 -2.75
N VAL A 127 6.08 13.56 -2.72
CA VAL A 127 5.10 13.00 -3.67
C VAL A 127 3.72 13.64 -3.50
N LEU A 128 3.26 13.87 -2.26
CA LEU A 128 1.99 14.55 -2.02
C LEU A 128 1.99 16.00 -2.56
N LEU A 129 3.09 16.72 -2.41
CA LEU A 129 3.25 18.07 -2.97
C LEU A 129 3.22 18.06 -4.50
N GLU A 130 3.87 17.09 -5.15
CA GLU A 130 3.78 16.90 -6.60
C GLU A 130 2.34 16.62 -7.05
N LEU A 131 1.60 15.78 -6.31
CA LEU A 131 0.19 15.49 -6.60
C LEU A 131 -0.70 16.72 -6.44
N ILE A 132 -0.43 17.59 -5.46
CA ILE A 132 -1.14 18.87 -5.30
C ILE A 132 -0.92 19.77 -6.53
N GLN A 133 0.28 19.78 -7.12
CA GLN A 133 0.59 20.59 -8.30
C GLN A 133 -0.21 20.21 -9.55
N THR A 134 -0.85 19.02 -9.58
CA THR A 134 -1.77 18.61 -10.67
C THR A 134 -3.02 19.49 -10.77
N LYS A 135 -3.30 20.32 -9.74
CA LYS A 135 -4.45 21.22 -9.65
C LYS A 135 -5.82 20.53 -9.69
N MET A 136 -5.88 19.23 -9.44
CA MET A 136 -7.15 18.52 -9.28
C MET A 136 -7.69 18.72 -7.87
N ASN A 137 -8.85 19.39 -7.75
CA ASN A 137 -9.42 19.79 -6.45
C ASN A 137 -9.58 18.65 -5.45
N TYR A 138 -10.01 17.47 -5.92
CA TYR A 138 -10.21 16.31 -5.03
C TYR A 138 -8.88 15.70 -4.54
N ILE A 139 -7.79 15.81 -5.31
CA ILE A 139 -6.45 15.42 -4.88
C ILE A 139 -5.94 16.44 -3.87
N MET A 140 -6.07 17.73 -4.15
CA MET A 140 -5.63 18.78 -3.22
C MET A 140 -6.29 18.64 -1.86
N GLN A 141 -7.62 18.49 -1.83
CA GLN A 141 -8.37 18.33 -0.58
C GLN A 141 -7.91 17.10 0.21
N GLU A 142 -7.76 15.95 -0.45
CA GLU A 142 -7.34 14.73 0.24
C GLU A 142 -5.89 14.82 0.71
N ALA A 143 -4.99 15.37 -0.10
CA ALA A 143 -3.59 15.55 0.27
C ALA A 143 -3.43 16.49 1.46
N ILE A 144 -4.19 17.60 1.50
CA ILE A 144 -4.21 18.52 2.65
C ILE A 144 -4.73 17.80 3.91
N ASN A 145 -5.85 17.07 3.81
CA ASN A 145 -6.39 16.31 4.93
C ASN A 145 -5.36 15.31 5.47
N VAL A 146 -4.66 14.61 4.57
CA VAL A 146 -3.62 13.64 4.92
C VAL A 146 -2.43 14.30 5.59
N ILE A 147 -1.93 15.42 5.07
CA ILE A 147 -0.79 16.16 5.65
C ILE A 147 -1.15 16.66 7.05
N ILE A 148 -2.35 17.23 7.22
CA ILE A 148 -2.83 17.69 8.53
C ILE A 148 -2.91 16.52 9.52
N LEU A 149 -3.50 15.38 9.12
CA LEU A 149 -3.61 14.20 9.98
C LEU A 149 -2.26 13.57 10.32
N ALA A 150 -1.35 13.48 9.35
CA ALA A 150 0.01 12.99 9.57
C ALA A 150 0.79 13.92 10.50
N ASN A 151 0.60 15.23 10.37
CA ASN A 151 1.17 16.20 11.29
C ASN A 151 0.54 16.08 12.67
N VAL A 152 -0.77 15.91 12.84
CA VAL A 152 -1.39 15.71 14.17
C VAL A 152 -0.85 14.45 14.87
N GLN A 153 -0.55 13.37 14.14
CA GLN A 153 0.09 12.18 14.71
C GLN A 153 1.59 12.40 15.01
N ASN A 154 2.28 13.22 14.21
CA ASN A 154 3.69 13.59 14.39
C ASN A 154 3.93 14.87 15.22
N VAL A 155 2.87 15.55 15.69
CA VAL A 155 2.95 16.76 16.54
C VAL A 155 3.61 16.45 17.89
N PHE A 156 3.76 15.16 18.25
CA PHE A 156 4.58 14.74 19.38
C PHE A 156 6.08 14.58 19.09
N LEU A 157 6.54 14.56 17.82
CA LEU A 157 7.95 14.34 17.46
C LEU A 157 8.57 15.45 16.59
N SER A 158 7.77 16.24 15.86
CA SER A 158 8.31 17.17 14.84
C SER A 158 7.79 18.61 14.95
N MET A 159 7.79 19.18 16.16
CA MET A 159 7.68 20.63 16.37
C MET A 159 8.91 21.42 15.85
N LYS A 160 9.64 20.86 14.88
CA LYS A 160 10.76 21.49 14.16
C LYS A 160 10.45 21.84 12.69
N VAL A 161 9.39 21.29 12.09
CA VAL A 161 9.12 21.53 10.65
C VAL A 161 8.31 22.82 10.41
N TYR A 162 7.57 23.32 11.40
CA TYR A 162 6.74 24.52 11.25
C TYR A 162 7.45 25.87 11.45
N CYS A 163 8.78 25.91 11.56
CA CYS A 163 9.54 27.17 11.69
C CYS A 163 10.09 27.73 10.38
N LEU A 164 9.66 27.23 9.21
CA LEU A 164 10.19 27.66 7.89
C LEU A 164 9.12 28.13 6.88
N LEU A 165 7.95 28.54 7.36
CA LEU A 165 7.04 29.45 6.64
C LEU A 165 6.71 30.62 7.57
#